data_AF-F0H4F7-F1
#
_entry.id   AF-F0H4F7-F1
#
_cell.length_a   1.000
_cell.length_b   1.000
_cell.length_c   1.000
_cell.angle_alpha   90.00
_cell.angle_beta   90.00
_cell.angle_gamma   90.00
#
_symmetry.space_group_name_H-M   'P 1'
#
loop_
_entity.id
_entity.type
_entity.pdbx_description
1 polymer ?
#
loop_
_entity_poly.entity_id
_entity_poly.type
_entity_poly.pdbx_seq_one_letter_code
_entity_poly.pdbx_strand_id
1 'polypeptide(L)'
;MGKDSHFTGQPVYSQVLKLLDREEIMQISRSTSGSEAYVKRFDGYQHLVVMLFGVLKHFDSLRELEIGMKAEAHKLQHLGLDYLVRRSTLAEANIRRPQEFFSKVYAHLLEKYASFLADSRPPKSYKG
;
A
#
# COMPACT_ATOMS: atom_id res chain seq x y z
N MET A 1 25.08 -29.06 12.86
CA MET A 1 23.68 -28.69 12.53
C MET A 1 23.74 -27.41 11.72
N GLY A 2 23.70 -27.53 10.39
CA GLY A 2 23.77 -26.37 9.49
C GLY A 2 22.54 -25.51 9.72
N LYS A 3 22.74 -24.21 9.98
CA LYS A 3 21.64 -23.25 9.96
C LYS A 3 21.18 -23.14 8.52
N ASP A 4 19.93 -23.47 8.25
CA ASP A 4 19.29 -23.20 6.97
C ASP A 4 19.46 -21.70 6.65
N SER A 5 20.33 -21.39 5.69
CA SER A 5 20.60 -20.03 5.19
C SER A 5 19.49 -19.51 4.29
N HIS A 6 18.36 -20.22 4.22
CA HIS A 6 17.19 -19.91 3.41
C HIS A 6 15.97 -19.49 4.24
N PHE A 7 16.18 -18.87 5.41
CA PHE A 7 15.13 -18.00 5.92
C PHE A 7 15.11 -16.77 5.03
N THR A 8 14.19 -16.75 4.06
CA THR A 8 13.86 -15.58 3.25
C THR A 8 13.18 -14.53 4.13
N GLY A 9 13.90 -14.04 5.16
CA GLY A 9 13.39 -13.27 6.31
C GLY A 9 12.69 -11.95 5.98
N GLN A 10 12.48 -11.66 4.70
CA GLN A 10 11.52 -10.69 4.25
C GLN A 10 10.11 -11.28 4.21
N PRO A 11 9.16 -10.74 5.00
CA PRO A 11 7.75 -11.10 4.89
C PRO A 11 7.28 -11.05 3.43
N VAL A 12 6.44 -12.00 2.99
CA VAL A 12 5.85 -12.01 1.62
C VAL A 12 5.28 -10.62 1.26
N TYR A 13 4.69 -9.95 2.24
CA TYR A 13 4.19 -8.59 2.08
C TYR A 13 5.26 -7.57 1.67
N SER A 14 6.46 -7.64 2.24
CA SER A 14 7.59 -6.79 1.82
C SER A 14 8.04 -7.07 0.38
N GLN A 15 7.86 -8.30 -0.12
CA GLN A 15 8.14 -8.63 -1.52
C GLN A 15 7.09 -8.01 -2.44
N VAL A 16 5.82 -8.01 -2.04
CA VAL A 16 4.74 -7.29 -2.75
C VAL A 16 5.03 -5.79 -2.79
N LEU A 17 5.46 -5.19 -1.67
CA LEU A 17 5.79 -3.76 -1.62
C LEU A 17 6.96 -3.37 -2.54
N LYS A 18 7.89 -4.28 -2.85
CA LYS A 18 8.96 -4.01 -3.84
C LYS A 18 8.44 -3.79 -5.25
N LEU A 19 7.23 -4.27 -5.57
CA LEU A 19 6.59 -4.04 -6.86
C LEU A 19 5.93 -2.65 -6.93
N LEU A 20 5.83 -1.96 -5.80
CA LEU A 20 5.25 -0.63 -5.70
C LEU A 20 6.34 0.43 -5.76
N ASP A 21 6.35 1.20 -6.84
CA ASP A 21 7.26 2.32 -6.99
C ASP A 21 6.82 3.49 -6.10
N ARG A 22 7.55 3.73 -5.01
CA ARG A 22 7.19 4.76 -4.04
C ARG A 22 7.18 6.15 -4.66
N GLU A 23 8.11 6.46 -5.56
CA GLU A 23 8.23 7.80 -6.14
C GLU A 23 7.05 8.09 -7.06
N GLU A 24 6.73 7.15 -7.96
CA GLU A 24 5.57 7.25 -8.85
C GLU A 24 4.26 7.33 -8.08
N ILE A 25 4.06 6.48 -7.05
CA ILE A 25 2.85 6.52 -6.24
C ILE A 25 2.72 7.86 -5.50
N MET A 26 3.82 8.42 -5.01
CA MET A 26 3.81 9.75 -4.39
C MET A 26 3.53 10.87 -5.40
N GLN A 27 4.00 10.75 -6.64
CA GLN A 27 3.66 11.68 -7.71
C GLN A 27 2.17 11.60 -8.08
N ILE A 28 1.61 10.39 -8.17
CA ILE A 28 0.17 10.17 -8.37
C ILE A 28 -0.62 10.78 -7.20
N SER A 29 -0.17 10.59 -5.96
CA SER A 29 -0.83 11.20 -4.80
C SER A 29 -0.82 12.72 -4.86
N ARG A 30 0.33 13.33 -5.14
CA ARG A 30 0.45 14.80 -5.23
C ARG A 30 -0.34 15.41 -6.39
N SER A 31 -0.47 14.69 -7.51
CA SER A 31 -1.24 15.14 -8.68
C SER A 31 -2.74 14.91 -8.54
N THR A 32 -3.17 14.06 -7.60
CA THR A 32 -4.58 13.82 -7.32
C THR A 32 -5.11 14.88 -6.35
N SER A 33 -6.09 15.67 -6.80
CA SER A 33 -6.66 16.77 -6.02
C SER A 33 -7.14 16.29 -4.64
N GLY A 34 -6.69 16.99 -3.59
CA GLY A 34 -7.06 16.68 -2.19
C GLY A 34 -6.33 15.50 -1.54
N SER A 35 -5.64 14.63 -2.30
CA SER A 35 -5.03 13.40 -1.76
C SER A 35 -3.91 13.64 -0.74
N GLU A 36 -3.18 14.76 -0.85
CA GLU A 36 -2.12 15.16 0.08
C GLU A 36 -2.49 16.41 0.91
N ALA A 37 -3.76 16.83 0.88
CA ALA A 37 -4.19 18.02 1.62
C ALA A 37 -4.09 17.81 3.14
N TYR A 38 -3.36 18.71 3.81
CA TYR A 38 -3.15 18.71 5.27
C TYR A 38 -2.46 17.45 5.82
N VAL A 39 -1.83 16.65 4.96
CA VAL A 39 -1.06 15.48 5.38
C VAL A 39 0.23 15.94 6.07
N LYS A 40 0.45 15.45 7.30
CA LYS A 40 1.69 15.73 8.06
C LYS A 40 2.67 14.55 8.06
N ARG A 41 2.15 13.33 8.11
CA ARG A 41 2.96 12.11 8.24
C ARG A 41 2.41 10.96 7.41
N PHE A 42 1.09 10.75 7.43
CA PHE A 42 0.41 9.65 6.75
C PHE A 42 0.12 9.93 5.27
N ASP A 43 1.19 9.90 4.47
CA ASP A 43 1.14 10.15 3.03
C ASP A 43 0.39 9.06 2.24
N GLY A 44 0.11 9.32 0.97
CA GLY A 44 -0.64 8.42 0.10
C GLY A 44 0.01 7.05 -0.05
N TYR A 45 1.35 6.99 -0.04
CA TYR A 45 2.06 5.72 -0.07
C TYR A 45 1.83 4.92 1.22
N GLN A 46 1.99 5.55 2.38
CA GLN A 46 1.73 4.90 3.67
C GLN A 46 0.27 4.44 3.79
N HIS A 47 -0.68 5.23 3.28
CA HIS A 47 -2.09 4.84 3.25
C HIS A 47 -2.33 3.64 2.36
N LEU A 48 -1.76 3.61 1.15
CA LEU A 48 -1.83 2.45 0.25
C LEU A 48 -1.26 1.19 0.91
N VAL A 49 -0.08 1.28 1.52
CA VAL A 49 0.54 0.18 2.27
C VAL A 49 -0.43 -0.34 3.32
N VAL A 50 -0.91 0.51 4.22
CA VAL A 50 -1.80 0.08 5.30
C VAL A 50 -3.11 -0.54 4.79
N MET A 51 -3.70 0.00 3.72
CA MET A 51 -4.89 -0.59 3.11
C MET A 51 -4.61 -1.97 2.50
N LEU A 52 -3.49 -2.14 1.79
CA LEU A 52 -3.08 -3.45 1.25
C LEU A 52 -2.83 -4.47 2.37
N PHE A 53 -2.24 -4.05 3.48
CA PHE A 53 -2.06 -4.92 4.64
C PHE A 53 -3.40 -5.42 5.19
N GLY A 54 -4.40 -4.53 5.32
CA GLY A 54 -5.75 -4.90 5.73
C GLY A 54 -6.41 -5.90 4.78
N VAL A 55 -6.32 -5.65 3.47
CA VAL A 55 -6.88 -6.53 2.43
C VAL A 55 -6.25 -7.93 2.48
N LEU A 56 -4.91 -8.01 2.55
CA LEU A 56 -4.20 -9.30 2.59
C LEU A 56 -4.43 -10.09 3.88
N LYS A 57 -4.77 -9.41 4.98
CA LYS A 57 -5.10 -10.03 6.27
C LYS A 57 -6.60 -10.30 6.44
N HIS A 58 -7.43 -9.92 5.47
CA HIS A 58 -8.89 -10.02 5.54
C HIS A 58 -9.47 -9.30 6.78
N PHE A 59 -8.99 -8.07 7.04
CA PHE A 59 -9.58 -7.23 8.07
C PHE A 59 -10.77 -6.46 7.53
N ASP A 60 -11.91 -6.57 8.21
CA ASP A 60 -13.18 -5.99 7.80
C ASP A 60 -13.48 -4.66 8.53
N SER A 61 -12.62 -4.27 9.49
CA SER A 61 -12.78 -3.00 10.22
C SER A 61 -11.46 -2.26 10.48
N LEU A 62 -11.56 -0.94 10.64
CA LEU A 62 -10.43 -0.11 11.07
C LEU A 62 -9.88 -0.50 12.45
N ARG A 63 -10.72 -1.12 13.30
CA ARG A 63 -10.30 -1.62 14.61
C ARG A 63 -9.41 -2.85 14.45
N GLU A 64 -9.81 -3.82 13.64
CA GLU A 64 -9.00 -4.99 13.33
C GLU A 64 -7.68 -4.60 12.67
N LEU A 65 -7.73 -3.66 11.74
CA LEU A 65 -6.54 -3.11 11.09
C LEU A 65 -5.57 -2.49 12.10
N GLU A 66 -6.05 -1.65 13.02
CA GLU A 66 -5.21 -1.06 14.07
C GLU A 66 -4.62 -2.14 15.01
N ILE A 67 -5.42 -3.13 15.42
CA ILE A 67 -4.97 -4.21 16.31
C ILE A 67 -3.95 -5.10 15.60
N GLY A 68 -4.18 -5.48 14.34
CA GLY A 68 -3.26 -6.28 13.55
C GLY A 68 -1.93 -5.57 13.31
N MET A 69 -1.96 -4.27 13.04
CA MET A 69 -0.77 -3.44 12.90
C MET A 69 0.01 -3.33 14.23
N LYS A 70 -0.69 -3.26 15.38
CA LYS A 70 -0.07 -3.30 16.71
C LYS A 70 0.61 -4.63 16.99
N ALA A 71 -0.04 -5.74 16.66
CA ALA A 71 0.50 -7.07 16.87
C ALA A 71 1.80 -7.29 16.06
N GLU A 72 1.86 -6.73 14.85
CA GLU A 72 3.00 -6.83 13.94
C GLU A 72 3.93 -5.61 14.01
N ALA A 73 3.89 -4.83 15.11
CA ALA A 73 4.63 -3.57 15.24
C ALA A 73 6.13 -3.70 14.96
N HIS A 74 6.72 -4.82 15.39
CA HIS A 74 8.14 -5.15 15.19
C HIS A 74 8.50 -5.40 13.71
N LYS A 75 7.51 -5.67 12.85
CA LYS A 75 7.69 -5.86 11.40
C LYS A 75 7.41 -4.60 10.59
N LEU A 76 6.85 -3.54 11.18
CA LEU A 76 6.45 -2.31 10.48
C LEU A 76 7.62 -1.60 9.80
N GLN A 77 8.82 -1.65 10.38
CA GLN A 77 10.02 -1.09 9.76
C GLN A 77 10.32 -1.75 8.41
N HIS A 78 10.07 -3.06 8.28
CA HIS A 78 10.21 -3.77 7.00
C HIS A 78 9.14 -3.39 5.96
N LEU A 79 8.10 -2.65 6.38
CA LEU A 79 7.01 -2.15 5.54
C LEU A 79 7.18 -0.68 5.18
N GLY A 80 8.31 -0.07 5.56
CA GLY A 80 8.56 1.35 5.36
C GLY A 80 7.73 2.25 6.28
N LEU A 81 7.17 1.70 7.35
CA LEU A 81 6.42 2.45 8.36
C LEU A 81 7.27 2.59 9.63
N ASP A 82 7.58 3.83 9.98
CA ASP A 82 8.38 4.19 11.16
C ASP A 82 7.50 4.49 12.40
N TYR A 83 6.18 4.36 12.28
CA TYR A 83 5.24 4.49 13.38
C TYR A 83 3.98 3.66 13.19
N LEU A 84 3.29 3.46 14.31
CA LEU A 84 1.99 2.84 14.33
C LEU A 84 0.88 3.87 14.06
N VAL A 85 0.13 3.66 13.00
CA VAL A 85 -0.98 4.52 12.59
C VAL A 85 -2.17 4.33 13.55
N ARG A 86 -2.75 5.43 14.03
CA ARG A 86 -3.92 5.42 14.90
C ARG A 86 -5.19 5.24 14.08
N ARG A 87 -6.22 4.61 14.67
CA ARG A 87 -7.53 4.42 14.04
C ARG A 87 -8.17 5.74 13.56
N SER A 88 -8.05 6.82 14.31
CA SER A 88 -8.57 8.14 13.91
C SER A 88 -7.85 8.68 12.67
N THR A 89 -6.53 8.51 12.59
CA THR A 89 -5.73 8.89 11.41
C THR A 89 -6.15 8.08 10.17
N LEU A 90 -6.41 6.78 10.33
CA LEU A 90 -6.93 5.94 9.24
C LEU A 90 -8.31 6.40 8.77
N ALA A 91 -9.21 6.70 9.71
CA ALA A 91 -10.55 7.19 9.39
C ALA A 91 -10.50 8.53 8.65
N GLU A 92 -9.68 9.47 9.13
CA GLU A 92 -9.50 10.78 8.50
C GLU A 92 -8.89 10.65 7.09
N ALA A 93 -7.88 9.80 6.92
CA ALA A 93 -7.28 9.53 5.61
C ALA A 93 -8.28 8.91 4.63
N ASN A 94 -9.13 7.98 5.08
CA ASN A 94 -10.18 7.39 4.24
C ASN A 94 -11.22 8.43 3.78
N ILE A 95 -11.53 9.43 4.59
CA ILE A 95 -12.47 10.49 4.23
C ILE A 95 -11.84 11.47 3.25
N ARG A 96 -10.58 11.85 3.48
CA ARG A 96 -9.93 12.93 2.73
C ARG A 96 -9.31 12.49 1.41
N ARG A 97 -8.76 11.28 1.37
CA ARG A 97 -8.06 10.78 0.18
C ARG A 97 -9.09 10.19 -0.79
N PRO A 98 -9.30 10.81 -1.96
CA PRO A 98 -10.32 10.35 -2.89
C PRO A 98 -9.95 8.98 -3.48
N GLN A 99 -10.97 8.18 -3.83
CA GLN A 99 -10.78 6.90 -4.50
C GLN A 99 -10.00 7.01 -5.83
N GLU A 100 -10.04 8.17 -6.47
CA GLU A 100 -9.29 8.48 -7.69
C GLU A 100 -7.78 8.22 -7.53
N PHE A 101 -7.22 8.50 -6.35
CA PHE A 101 -5.82 8.21 -6.05
C PHE A 101 -5.53 6.71 -6.23
N PHE A 102 -6.35 5.85 -5.59
CA PHE A 102 -6.17 4.40 -5.66
C PHE A 102 -6.42 3.85 -7.07
N SER A 103 -7.40 4.41 -7.79
CA SER A 103 -7.68 4.06 -9.19
C SER A 103 -6.47 4.35 -10.10
N LYS A 104 -5.86 5.52 -9.97
CA LYS A 104 -4.67 5.91 -10.74
C LYS A 104 -3.45 5.04 -10.40
N VAL A 105 -3.24 4.72 -9.13
CA VAL A 105 -2.19 3.77 -8.71
C VAL A 105 -2.41 2.41 -9.37
N TYR A 106 -3.64 1.90 -9.35
CA TYR A 106 -3.97 0.63 -10.01
C TYR A 106 -3.71 0.69 -11.52
N ALA A 107 -4.17 1.73 -12.21
CA ALA A 107 -3.98 1.89 -13.64
C ALA A 107 -2.49 1.94 -14.01
N HIS A 108 -1.68 2.69 -13.25
CA HIS A 108 -0.24 2.77 -13.43
C HIS A 108 0.45 1.40 -13.25
N LEU A 109 0.13 0.68 -12.17
CA LEU A 109 0.71 -0.64 -11.91
C LEU A 109 0.31 -1.65 -12.99
N LEU A 110 -0.94 -1.60 -13.43
CA LEU A 110 -1.45 -2.46 -14.49
C LEU A 110 -0.72 -2.19 -15.80
N GLU A 111 -0.54 -0.94 -16.19
CA GLU A 111 0.25 -0.58 -17.38
C GLU A 111 1.71 -1.05 -17.25
N LYS A 112 2.35 -0.82 -16.09
CA LYS A 112 3.74 -1.20 -15.82
C LYS A 112 3.97 -2.71 -15.93
N TYR A 113 3.03 -3.52 -15.46
CA TYR A 113 3.17 -4.98 -15.39
C TYR A 113 2.34 -5.74 -16.44
N ALA A 114 1.59 -5.05 -17.31
CA ALA A 114 0.68 -5.66 -18.30
C ALA A 114 1.38 -6.69 -19.20
N SER A 115 2.64 -6.47 -19.57
CA SER A 115 3.40 -7.38 -20.44
C SER A 115 3.73 -8.71 -19.77
N PHE A 116 3.83 -8.72 -18.43
CA PHE A 116 4.12 -9.91 -17.63
C PHE A 116 2.84 -10.59 -17.11
N LEU A 117 1.79 -9.81 -16.87
CA LEU A 117 0.51 -10.34 -16.44
C LEU A 117 -0.11 -11.13 -17.59
N ALA A 118 -0.39 -12.42 -17.35
CA ALA A 118 -1.16 -13.25 -18.26
C ALA A 118 -2.63 -12.79 -18.25
N ASP A 119 -2.89 -11.63 -18.85
CA ASP A 119 -4.25 -11.16 -19.09
C ASP A 119 -4.72 -11.64 -20.46
N SER A 120 -5.83 -12.36 -20.46
CA SER A 120 -6.58 -12.71 -21.68
C SER A 120 -7.07 -11.49 -22.47
N ARG A 121 -7.07 -10.30 -21.87
CA ARG A 121 -7.54 -9.06 -22.48
C ARG A 121 -6.41 -8.40 -23.29
N PRO A 122 -6.70 -7.94 -24.52
CA PRO A 122 -5.72 -7.18 -25.29
C PRO A 122 -5.37 -5.89 -24.53
N PRO A 123 -4.13 -5.38 -24.65
CA PRO A 123 -3.67 -4.20 -23.94
C PRO A 123 -4.59 -3.00 -24.28
N LYS A 124 -5.41 -2.59 -23.31
CA LYS A 124 -6.19 -1.34 -23.38
C LYS A 124 -5.38 -0.23 -22.75
N SER A 125 -5.42 0.96 -23.34
CA SER A 125 -5.01 2.19 -22.66
C SER A 125 -5.97 2.41 -21.48
N TYR A 126 -5.48 2.22 -20.26
CA TYR A 126 -6.25 2.46 -19.04
C TYR A 126 -6.34 3.98 -18.82
N LYS A 127 -7.41 4.59 -19.29
CA LYS A 127 -7.75 5.98 -18.94
C LYS A 127 -8.38 5.97 -17.55
N GLY A 128 -7.54 6.12 -16.53
CA GLY A 128 -7.96 6.40 -15.15
C GLY A 128 -8.45 7.83 -14.97
#